data_AF-A0A7X7ZU03-F1
#
_entry.id   AF-A0A7X7ZU03-F1
#
_cell.length_a   1.000
_cell.length_b   1.000
_cell.length_c   1.000
_cell.angle_alpha   90.00
_cell.angle_beta   90.00
_cell.angle_gamma   90.00
#
_symmetry.space_group_name_H-M   'P 1'
#
loop_
_entity.id
_entity.type
_entity.pdbx_description
1 polymer ?
#
loop_
_entity_poly.entity_id
_entity_poly.type
_entity_poly.pdbx_seq_one_letter_code
_entity_poly.pdbx_strand_id
1 'polypeptide(L)' 'FENQFLRQGTGEDRDIGFSLDKGWEILSVLPREQLTRVSTEEARKHLKG' A
#
# COMPACT_ATOMS: atom_id res chain seq x y z
N PHE A 1 -8.29 3.31 3.90
CA PHE A 1 -7.00 4.01 4.08
C PHE A 1 -6.84 4.54 5.51
N GLU A 2 -7.80 5.31 6.00
CA GLU A 2 -7.84 6.00 7.29
C GLU A 2 -7.62 5.05 8.48
N ASN A 3 -8.37 3.94 8.54
CA ASN A 3 -8.30 3.00 9.66
C ASN A 3 -7.16 1.98 9.58
N GLN A 4 -6.56 1.80 8.40
CA GLN A 4 -5.58 0.72 8.12
C GLN A 4 -4.16 1.23 7.92
N PHE A 5 -4.00 2.44 7.39
CA PHE A 5 -2.72 3.08 7.11
C PHE A 5 -2.44 4.24 8.08
N LEU A 6 -3.33 5.24 8.11
CA LEU A 6 -3.15 6.45 8.92
C LEU A 6 -3.31 6.16 10.41
N ARG A 7 -4.33 5.40 10.80
CA ARG A 7 -4.52 5.03 12.21
C ARG A 7 -3.46 4.01 12.62
N GLN A 8 -2.61 4.43 13.53
CA GLN A 8 -1.57 3.62 14.16
C GLN A 8 -1.83 3.57 15.68
N GLY A 9 -1.43 2.48 16.31
CA GLY A 9 -1.49 2.36 17.77
C GLY A 9 -0.56 3.36 18.45
N THR A 10 -0.89 3.78 19.68
CA THR A 10 -0.10 4.76 20.43
C THR A 10 1.33 4.29 20.78
N GLY A 11 1.59 2.99 20.72
CA GLY A 11 2.92 2.40 20.86
C GLY A 11 3.34 1.58 19.64
N GLU A 12 2.67 1.78 18.51
CA GLU A 12 3.02 1.11 17.27
C GLU A 12 4.19 1.84 16.63
N ASP A 13 5.35 1.18 16.56
CA ASP A 13 6.51 1.65 15.83
C ASP A 13 6.65 0.84 14.54
N ARG A 14 6.32 1.49 13.42
CA ARG A 14 6.39 0.87 12.09
C ARG A 14 7.71 1.26 11.45
N ASP A 15 8.49 0.26 11.05
CA ASP A 15 9.53 0.53 10.07
C ASP A 15 8.91 0.95 8.72
N ILE A 16 9.75 1.53 7.88
CA ILE A 16 9.32 2.03 6.58
C ILE A 16 8.84 0.91 5.65
N GLY A 17 9.42 -0.30 5.75
CA GLY A 17 9.03 -1.46 4.95
C GLY A 17 7.61 -1.89 5.25
N PHE A 18 7.26 -2.01 6.54
CA PHE A 18 5.92 -2.35 6.99
C PHE A 18 4.88 -1.32 6.54
N SER A 19 5.22 -0.03 6.57
CA SER A 19 4.35 1.03 6.05
C SER A 19 4.16 0.90 4.54
N LEU A 20 5.21 0.62 3.78
CA LEU A 20 5.13 0.42 2.33
C LEU A 20 4.28 -0.81 1.97
N ASP A 21 4.43 -1.91 2.69
CA ASP A 21 3.63 -3.13 2.50
C ASP A 21 2.13 -2.86 2.72
N LYS A 22 1.77 -2.13 3.78
CA LYS A 22 0.39 -1.70 4.02
C LYS A 22 -0.14 -0.76 2.92
N GLY A 23 0.72 0.11 2.41
CA GLY A 23 0.37 0.97 1.28
C GLY A 23 -0.02 0.16 0.05
N TRP A 24 0.79 -0.84 -0.29
CA TRP A 24 0.52 -1.74 -1.42
C TRP A 24 -0.72 -2.61 -1.21
N GLU A 25 -0.95 -3.10 0.01
CA GLU A 25 -2.19 -3.82 0.37
C GLU A 25 -3.42 -2.96 0.09
N ILE A 26 -3.41 -1.69 0.50
CA ILE A 26 -4.54 -0.78 0.27
C ILE A 26 -4.70 -0.47 -1.22
N LEU A 27 -3.60 -0.26 -1.94
CA LEU A 27 -3.66 0.00 -3.38
C LEU A 27 -4.20 -1.20 -4.17
N SER A 28 -4.05 -2.43 -3.66
CA SER A 28 -4.53 -3.66 -4.33
C SER A 28 -6.04 -3.73 -4.50
N VAL A 29 -6.82 -2.95 -3.74
CA VAL A 29 -8.29 -2.91 -3.88
C VAL A 29 -8.76 -2.07 -5.07
N LEU A 30 -7.87 -1.25 -5.62
CA LEU A 30 -8.19 -0.39 -6.76
C LEU A 30 -7.99 -1.17 -8.07
N PRO A 31 -8.85 -0.94 -9.08
CA PRO A 31 -8.60 -1.41 -10.43
C PRO A 31 -7.24 -0.93 -10.96
N ARG A 32 -6.53 -1.77 -11.72
CA ARG A 32 -5.18 -1.48 -12.21
C ARG A 32 -5.12 -0.20 -13.05
N GLU A 33 -6.19 0.10 -13.79
CA GLU A 33 -6.31 1.28 -14.64
C GLU A 33 -6.33 2.59 -13.84
N GLN A 34 -6.68 2.54 -12.55
CA GLN A 34 -6.69 3.71 -11.67
C GLN A 34 -5.31 4.05 -11.12
N LEU A 35 -4.34 3.13 -11.19
CA LEU A 35 -2.97 3.33 -10.69
C LEU A 35 -2.10 4.08 -11.70
N THR A 36 -2.59 5.22 -12.20
CA THR A 36 -2.00 5.99 -13.31
C THR A 36 -0.63 6.59 -13.01
N ARG A 37 -0.26 6.70 -11.74
CA ARG A 37 1.01 7.26 -11.24
C ARG A 37 2.01 6.20 -10.78
N VAL A 38 1.69 4.92 -10.95
CA VAL A 38 2.56 3.79 -10.59
C VAL A 38 3.08 3.14 -11.86
N SER A 39 4.39 2.87 -11.93
CA SER A 39 4.94 2.18 -13.10
C SER A 39 4.39 0.75 -13.19
N THR A 40 4.27 0.23 -14.41
CA THR A 40 3.80 -1.15 -14.62
C THR A 40 4.69 -2.17 -13.90
N GLU A 41 6.01 -1.92 -13.85
CA GLU A 41 6.96 -2.80 -13.16
C GLU A 41 6.76 -2.83 -11.64
N GLU A 42 6.59 -1.66 -11.00
CA GLU A 42 6.32 -1.60 -9.56
C GLU A 42 4.95 -2.21 -9.22
N ALA A 43 3.93 -1.93 -10.04
CA ALA A 43 2.62 -2.53 -9.88
C ALA A 43 2.67 -4.06 -10.00
N ARG A 44 3.42 -4.62 -10.96
CA ARG A 44 3.61 -6.08 -11.09
C ARG A 44 4.35 -6.68 -9.90
N LYS A 45 5.35 -5.98 -9.38
CA LYS A 45 6.19 -6.45 -8.29
C LYS A 45 5.41 -6.53 -6.97
N HIS A 46 4.53 -5.58 -6.71
CA HIS A 46 3.89 -5.42 -5.41
C HIS A 46 2.41 -5.84 -5.37
N LEU A 47 1.69 -5.77 -6.49
CA LEU A 47 0.29 -6.20 -6.55
C LEU A 47 0.22 -7.65 -7.01
N LYS A 48 -0.02 -8.55 -6.07
CA LYS A 48 -0.39 -9.94 -6.37
C LYS A 48 -1.86 -9.93 -6.83
N GLY A 49 -2.10 -10.47 -8.02
CA GLY A 49 -3.44 -10.57 -8.61
C GLY A 49 -4.30 -11.63 -7.94
#